data_AF-A0A3B9JFK6-F1
#
_entry.id   AF-A0A3B9JFK6-F1
#
_cell.length_a   1.000
_cell.length_b   1.000
_cell.length_c   1.000
_cell.angle_alpha   90.00
_cell.angle_beta   90.00
_cell.angle_gamma   90.00
#
_symmetry.space_group_name_H-M   'P 1'
#
loop_
_entity.id
_entity.type
_entity.pdbx_description
1 polymer ?
#
loop_
_entity_poly.entity_id
_entity_poly.type
_entity_poly.pdbx_seq_one_letter_code
_entity_poly.pdbx_strand_id
1 'polypeptide(L)'
;MSDSLRRIYNAVDLLFDTRAISQESRYSRVSGESRFPKTALHAFNSIFPIALDLDRQARLKMIVSQQGVNVDGASAHWEFFFDLRQRRAQLVCEWRLLWDEDADDYGSAGIEVAVKPFPPVNSPIRRAVREGKLLHKQTIGMWDQECKRRPDLPNKFRDTKMVVTDFLQQGLDITQVEFSLSTGQSPQSQLSWIAQTRDTAYYSAFA
;
A
#
# COMPACT_ATOMS: atom_id res chain seq x y z
N MET A 1 12.27 11.34 36.23
CA MET A 1 11.80 9.94 36.17
C MET A 1 12.94 9.09 35.60
N SER A 2 13.41 8.07 36.32
CA SER A 2 14.52 7.22 35.88
C SER A 2 14.09 6.27 34.75
N ASP A 3 15.04 5.78 33.96
CA ASP A 3 14.74 4.86 32.85
C ASP A 3 14.11 3.55 33.33
N SER A 4 14.44 3.07 34.53
CA SER A 4 13.78 1.91 35.14
C SER A 4 12.28 2.14 35.39
N LEU A 5 11.89 3.32 35.87
CA LEU A 5 10.47 3.66 36.05
C LEU A 5 9.75 3.77 34.71
N ARG A 6 10.40 4.35 33.68
CA ARG A 6 9.85 4.43 32.32
C ARG A 6 9.67 3.05 31.69
N ARG A 7 10.58 2.11 31.91
CA ARG A 7 10.44 0.71 31.44
C ARG A 7 9.21 0.03 32.03
N ILE A 8 9.00 0.16 33.34
CA ILE A 8 7.80 -0.38 34.00
C ILE A 8 6.54 0.29 33.45
N TYR A 9 6.55 1.62 33.33
CA TYR A 9 5.44 2.37 32.76
C TYR A 9 5.11 1.93 31.32
N ASN A 10 6.11 1.80 30.46
CA ASN A 10 5.94 1.33 29.10
C ASN A 10 5.40 -0.10 29.02
N ALA A 11 5.85 -0.99 29.91
CA ALA A 11 5.31 -2.35 29.97
C ALA A 11 3.83 -2.37 30.34
N VAL A 12 3.42 -1.53 31.30
CA VAL A 12 2.01 -1.37 31.68
C VAL A 12 1.20 -0.76 30.53
N ASP A 13 1.67 0.35 29.95
CA ASP A 13 1.01 1.00 28.82
C ASP A 13 0.82 0.04 27.62
N LEU A 14 1.82 -0.80 27.33
CA LEU A 14 1.76 -1.78 26.24
C LEU A 14 0.69 -2.85 26.50
N LEU A 15 0.50 -3.29 27.74
CA LEU A 15 -0.54 -4.26 28.11
C LEU A 15 -1.95 -3.71 27.87
N PHE A 16 -2.14 -2.40 28.07
CA PHE A 16 -3.41 -1.74 27.82
C PHE A 16 -3.61 -1.31 26.36
N ASP A 17 -2.57 -1.42 25.54
CA ASP A 17 -2.61 -1.02 24.15
C ASP A 17 -3.14 -2.12 23.20
N THR A 18 -4.38 -2.53 23.45
CA THR A 18 -5.03 -3.68 22.79
C THR A 18 -5.37 -3.46 21.32
N ARG A 19 -5.27 -2.23 20.82
CA ARG A 19 -5.60 -1.91 19.42
C ARG A 19 -4.40 -2.03 18.49
N ALA A 20 -3.18 -1.86 19.01
CA ALA A 20 -1.97 -1.92 18.20
C ALA A 20 -1.74 -3.33 17.67
N ILE A 21 -1.44 -3.43 16.38
CA ILE A 21 -0.78 -4.61 15.87
C ILE A 21 0.68 -4.55 16.31
N SER A 22 1.14 -5.59 17.00
CA SER A 22 2.48 -5.63 17.59
C SER A 22 3.46 -6.52 16.84
N GLN A 23 2.97 -7.38 15.94
CA GLN A 23 3.75 -8.33 15.15
C GLN A 23 3.46 -8.14 13.66
N GLU A 24 4.44 -8.48 12.82
CA GLU A 24 4.21 -8.58 11.38
C GLU A 24 3.38 -9.83 11.09
N SER A 25 2.43 -9.73 10.17
CA SER A 25 1.65 -10.87 9.70
C SER A 25 1.59 -10.88 8.18
N ARG A 26 1.62 -12.08 7.61
CA ARG A 26 1.46 -12.32 6.18
C ARG A 26 0.51 -13.49 5.96
N TYR A 27 -0.40 -13.33 5.02
CA TYR A 27 -1.30 -14.42 4.61
C TYR A 27 -1.76 -14.21 3.17
N SER A 28 -2.17 -15.30 2.53
CA SER A 28 -2.72 -15.29 1.18
C SER A 28 -4.20 -15.68 1.19
N ARG A 29 -4.93 -15.18 0.20
CA ARG A 29 -6.33 -15.54 -0.09
C ARG A 29 -6.46 -15.79 -1.59
N VAL A 30 -7.26 -16.79 -1.97
CA VAL A 30 -7.63 -16.99 -3.37
C VAL A 30 -8.61 -15.89 -3.78
N SER A 31 -8.35 -15.25 -4.92
CA SER A 31 -9.14 -14.14 -5.44
C SER A 31 -10.03 -14.60 -6.60
N GLY A 32 -10.97 -15.49 -6.30
CA GLY A 32 -11.87 -16.07 -7.32
C GLY A 32 -11.14 -16.72 -8.51
N GLU A 33 -11.89 -16.96 -9.60
CA GLU A 33 -11.38 -17.68 -10.78
C GLU A 33 -10.84 -16.75 -11.90
N SER A 34 -10.57 -15.47 -11.61
CA SER A 34 -10.10 -14.55 -12.65
C SER A 34 -8.71 -14.97 -13.14
N ARG A 35 -8.60 -15.26 -14.44
CA ARG A 35 -7.33 -15.56 -15.14
C ARG A 35 -6.83 -14.40 -16.00
N PHE A 36 -7.57 -13.30 -16.04
CA PHE A 36 -7.24 -12.15 -16.89
C PHE A 36 -6.72 -10.98 -16.07
N PRO A 37 -5.78 -10.17 -16.63
CA PRO A 37 -5.33 -8.93 -16.05
C PRO A 37 -6.51 -8.01 -15.72
N LYS A 38 -6.39 -7.22 -14.65
CA LYS A 38 -7.44 -6.29 -14.21
C LYS A 38 -6.94 -4.86 -14.21
N THR A 39 -7.86 -3.91 -14.38
CA THR A 39 -7.59 -2.51 -14.11
C THR A 39 -7.44 -2.28 -12.60
N ALA A 40 -6.82 -1.17 -12.20
CA ALA A 40 -6.59 -0.87 -10.79
C ALA A 40 -7.91 -0.79 -10.00
N LEU A 41 -8.98 -0.23 -10.57
CA LEU A 41 -10.27 -0.14 -9.88
C LEU A 41 -10.88 -1.52 -9.63
N HIS A 42 -10.80 -2.44 -10.59
CA HIS A 42 -11.30 -3.80 -10.42
C HIS A 42 -10.50 -4.59 -9.38
N ALA A 43 -9.17 -4.46 -9.36
CA ALA A 43 -8.33 -5.06 -8.33
C ALA A 43 -8.61 -4.44 -6.95
N PHE A 44 -8.77 -3.11 -6.89
CA PHE A 44 -9.10 -2.37 -5.67
C PHE A 44 -10.42 -2.84 -5.05
N ASN A 45 -11.46 -3.05 -5.86
CA ASN A 45 -12.76 -3.55 -5.36
C ASN A 45 -12.65 -4.94 -4.70
N SER A 46 -11.64 -5.74 -5.06
CA SER A 46 -11.38 -7.04 -4.45
C SER A 46 -10.57 -6.91 -3.15
N ILE A 47 -9.72 -5.89 -3.04
CA ILE A 47 -8.79 -5.68 -1.92
C ILE A 47 -9.37 -4.80 -0.82
N PHE A 48 -10.13 -3.77 -1.17
CA PHE A 48 -10.58 -2.74 -0.24
C PHE A 48 -11.40 -3.29 0.95
N PRO A 49 -12.30 -4.29 0.77
CA PRO A 49 -12.99 -4.91 1.90
C PRO A 49 -12.03 -5.51 2.93
N ILE A 50 -10.91 -6.10 2.49
CA ILE A 50 -9.90 -6.70 3.39
C ILE A 50 -9.26 -5.62 4.27
N ALA A 51 -8.94 -4.47 3.69
CA ALA A 51 -8.38 -3.34 4.45
C ALA A 51 -9.38 -2.83 5.50
N LEU A 52 -10.67 -2.75 5.15
CA LEU A 52 -11.73 -2.30 6.06
C LEU A 52 -12.04 -3.30 7.18
N ASP A 53 -11.92 -4.60 6.91
CA ASP A 53 -12.07 -5.66 7.91
C ASP A 53 -10.97 -5.56 8.99
N LEU A 54 -9.76 -5.19 8.60
CA LEU A 54 -8.65 -4.97 9.53
C LEU A 54 -8.80 -3.65 10.30
N ASP A 55 -9.18 -2.57 9.59
CA ASP A 55 -9.37 -1.25 10.16
C ASP A 55 -10.45 -0.47 9.39
N ARG A 56 -11.57 -0.15 10.06
CA ARG A 56 -12.65 0.66 9.47
C ARG A 56 -12.21 2.07 9.04
N GLN A 57 -11.07 2.54 9.54
CA GLN A 57 -10.43 3.79 9.15
C GLN A 57 -9.18 3.58 8.28
N ALA A 58 -9.06 2.44 7.61
CA ALA A 58 -8.03 2.24 6.60
C ALA A 58 -8.04 3.39 5.58
N ARG A 59 -6.84 3.86 5.22
CA ARG A 59 -6.65 4.94 4.25
C ARG A 59 -5.69 4.46 3.17
N LEU A 60 -6.16 4.46 1.92
CA LEU A 60 -5.32 4.17 0.77
C LEU A 60 -4.25 5.26 0.64
N LYS A 61 -3.00 4.88 0.43
CA LYS A 61 -1.84 5.78 0.35
C LYS A 61 -1.15 5.72 -1.01
N MET A 62 -1.20 4.56 -1.66
CA MET A 62 -0.49 4.33 -2.90
C MET A 62 -1.07 3.13 -3.63
N ILE A 63 -1.11 3.21 -4.96
CA ILE A 63 -1.37 2.10 -5.87
C ILE A 63 -0.15 1.99 -6.79
N VAL A 64 0.31 0.76 -7.04
CA VAL A 64 1.48 0.49 -7.90
C VAL A 64 1.19 -0.70 -8.81
N SER A 65 1.63 -0.62 -10.07
CA SER A 65 1.91 -1.76 -10.93
C SER A 65 3.37 -1.69 -11.37
N GLN A 66 4.19 -2.66 -10.92
CA GLN A 66 5.63 -2.67 -11.20
C GLN A 66 5.95 -2.98 -12.66
N GLN A 67 5.10 -3.76 -13.34
CA GLN A 67 5.27 -4.17 -14.75
C GLN A 67 4.43 -3.32 -15.72
N GLY A 68 4.00 -2.13 -15.29
CA GLY A 68 3.17 -1.25 -16.10
C GLY A 68 1.75 -1.78 -16.29
N VAL A 69 1.09 -1.36 -17.36
CA VAL A 69 -0.25 -1.81 -17.73
C VAL A 69 -0.30 -2.02 -19.23
N ASN A 70 -1.19 -2.91 -19.70
CA ASN A 70 -1.47 -3.05 -21.11
C ASN A 70 -2.30 -1.86 -21.66
N VAL A 71 -2.61 -1.90 -22.95
CA VAL A 71 -3.39 -0.86 -23.65
C VAL A 71 -4.80 -0.65 -23.09
N ASP A 72 -5.36 -1.64 -22.41
CA ASP A 72 -6.66 -1.55 -21.72
C ASP A 72 -6.54 -1.01 -20.29
N GLY A 73 -5.32 -0.65 -19.85
CA GLY A 73 -5.03 -0.21 -18.50
C GLY A 73 -5.03 -1.34 -17.47
N ALA A 74 -4.96 -2.60 -17.91
CA ALA A 74 -4.95 -3.76 -17.04
C ALA A 74 -3.52 -4.22 -16.72
N SER A 75 -3.32 -4.73 -15.51
CA SER A 75 -2.08 -5.37 -15.06
C SER A 75 -2.37 -6.75 -14.49
N ALA A 76 -1.40 -7.66 -14.62
CA ALA A 76 -1.38 -8.94 -13.95
C ALA A 76 -1.00 -8.82 -12.46
N HIS A 77 -0.49 -7.66 -12.02
CA HIS A 77 -0.05 -7.43 -10.65
C HIS A 77 -0.31 -5.98 -10.20
N TRP A 78 -1.03 -5.83 -9.09
CA TRP A 78 -1.27 -4.56 -8.41
C TRP A 78 -0.90 -4.63 -6.93
N GLU A 79 -0.26 -3.59 -6.43
CA GLU A 79 0.00 -3.39 -5.02
C GLU A 79 -0.78 -2.19 -4.49
N PHE A 80 -1.45 -2.37 -3.35
CA PHE A 80 -2.21 -1.34 -2.67
C PHE A 80 -1.68 -1.15 -1.26
N PHE A 81 -1.31 0.08 -0.94
CA PHE A 81 -0.74 0.44 0.35
C PHE A 81 -1.75 1.21 1.18
N PHE A 82 -1.97 0.78 2.42
CA PHE A 82 -2.90 1.41 3.34
C PHE A 82 -2.23 1.75 4.67
N ASP A 83 -2.63 2.87 5.27
CA ASP A 83 -2.44 3.12 6.69
C ASP A 83 -3.65 2.58 7.46
N LEU A 84 -3.41 1.67 8.41
CA LEU A 84 -4.40 1.21 9.38
C LEU A 84 -4.36 2.13 10.60
N ARG A 85 -5.08 3.25 10.52
CA ARG A 85 -5.03 4.37 11.46
C ARG A 85 -5.23 3.95 12.91
N GLN A 86 -6.24 3.14 13.21
CA GLN A 86 -6.58 2.68 14.56
C GLN A 86 -5.66 1.54 15.03
N ARG A 87 -5.12 0.77 14.09
CA ARG A 87 -4.27 -0.40 14.37
C ARG A 87 -2.79 -0.08 14.48
N ARG A 88 -2.37 1.14 14.13
CA ARG A 88 -0.95 1.58 14.08
C ARG A 88 -0.09 0.62 13.27
N ALA A 89 -0.51 0.38 12.05
CA ALA A 89 0.18 -0.51 11.14
C ALA A 89 0.00 -0.04 9.69
N GLN A 90 0.96 -0.43 8.86
CA GLN A 90 0.85 -0.32 7.41
C GLN A 90 0.40 -1.65 6.85
N LEU A 91 -0.46 -1.61 5.86
CA LEU A 91 -0.96 -2.77 5.15
C LEU A 91 -0.53 -2.67 3.69
N VAL A 92 -0.02 -3.76 3.15
CA VAL A 92 0.19 -3.96 1.71
C VAL A 92 -0.72 -5.11 1.29
N CYS A 93 -1.55 -4.85 0.30
CA CYS A 93 -2.35 -5.88 -0.36
C CYS A 93 -1.89 -6.00 -1.81
N GLU A 94 -1.48 -7.18 -2.21
CA GLU A 94 -1.04 -7.49 -3.57
C GLU A 94 -2.13 -8.31 -4.24
N TRP A 95 -2.66 -7.84 -5.36
CA TRP A 95 -3.50 -8.65 -6.24
C TRP A 95 -2.64 -9.10 -7.41
N ARG A 96 -2.49 -10.41 -7.63
CA ARG A 96 -1.66 -10.92 -8.72
C ARG A 96 -2.25 -12.16 -9.37
N LEU A 97 -2.06 -12.28 -10.68
CA LEU A 97 -2.22 -13.55 -11.38
C LEU A 97 -0.98 -14.42 -11.12
N LEU A 98 -1.21 -15.69 -10.80
CA LEU A 98 -0.13 -16.67 -10.67
C LEU A 98 0.20 -17.21 -12.05
N TRP A 99 1.48 -17.27 -12.41
CA TRP A 99 1.91 -17.92 -13.65
C TRP A 99 1.91 -19.44 -13.46
N ASP A 100 1.24 -20.15 -14.36
CA ASP A 100 1.26 -21.61 -14.43
C ASP A 100 2.27 -22.03 -15.51
N GLU A 101 3.43 -22.53 -15.08
CA GLU A 101 4.52 -22.93 -15.98
C GLU A 101 4.13 -24.13 -16.87
N ASP A 102 3.26 -25.03 -16.40
CA ASP A 102 2.85 -26.21 -17.15
C ASP A 102 1.85 -25.84 -18.26
N ALA A 103 0.99 -24.86 -17.99
CA ALA A 103 0.00 -24.37 -18.95
C ALA A 103 0.51 -23.23 -19.84
N ASP A 104 1.67 -22.65 -19.56
CA ASP A 104 2.22 -21.44 -20.20
C ASP A 104 1.20 -20.28 -20.21
N ASP A 105 0.44 -20.14 -19.12
CA ASP A 105 -0.66 -19.18 -19.00
C ASP A 105 -0.84 -18.69 -17.55
N TYR A 106 -1.61 -17.63 -17.37
CA TYR A 106 -2.03 -17.17 -16.05
C TYR A 106 -3.07 -18.12 -15.44
N GLY A 107 -2.74 -18.64 -14.26
CA GLY A 107 -3.65 -19.32 -13.36
C GLY A 107 -4.57 -18.36 -12.60
N SER A 108 -5.13 -18.86 -11.51
CA SER A 108 -6.07 -18.09 -10.68
C SER A 108 -5.41 -16.89 -10.00
N ALA A 109 -6.14 -15.80 -9.89
CA ALA A 109 -5.71 -14.64 -9.13
C ALA A 109 -5.57 -14.97 -7.62
N GLY A 110 -4.50 -14.47 -7.01
CA GLY A 110 -4.26 -14.48 -5.57
C GLY A 110 -4.28 -13.07 -5.01
N ILE A 111 -4.65 -12.96 -3.74
CA ILE A 111 -4.41 -11.76 -2.93
C ILE A 111 -3.42 -12.11 -1.82
N GLU A 112 -2.30 -11.41 -1.77
CA GLU A 112 -1.38 -11.47 -0.64
C GLU A 112 -1.55 -10.25 0.25
N VAL A 113 -1.50 -10.47 1.56
CA VAL A 113 -1.74 -9.43 2.55
C VAL A 113 -0.57 -9.44 3.51
N ALA A 114 0.11 -8.30 3.63
CA ALA A 114 1.20 -8.09 4.56
C ALA A 114 0.90 -6.90 5.48
N VAL A 115 0.83 -7.14 6.78
CA VAL A 115 0.60 -6.10 7.79
C VAL A 115 1.88 -5.89 8.59
N LYS A 116 2.41 -4.67 8.54
CA LYS A 116 3.65 -4.26 9.20
C LYS A 116 3.32 -3.29 10.34
N PRO A 117 3.63 -3.61 11.60
CA PRO A 117 3.31 -2.73 12.72
C PRO A 117 4.19 -1.48 12.73
N PHE A 118 3.66 -0.38 13.25
CA PHE A 118 4.43 0.82 13.55
C PHE A 118 4.61 1.01 15.07
N PRO A 119 5.84 1.25 15.54
CA PRO A 119 7.10 1.17 14.80
C PRO A 119 7.41 -0.30 14.41
N PRO A 120 8.24 -0.54 13.37
CA PRO A 120 8.62 -1.89 12.95
C PRO A 120 9.24 -2.70 14.09
N VAL A 121 9.04 -4.03 14.08
CA VAL A 121 9.42 -4.95 15.17
C VAL A 121 10.89 -4.81 15.59
N ASN A 122 11.79 -4.64 14.62
CA ASN A 122 13.24 -4.54 14.84
C ASN A 122 13.77 -3.09 14.79
N SER A 123 12.90 -2.09 14.88
CA SER A 123 13.30 -0.68 14.76
C SER A 123 14.04 -0.15 15.99
N PRO A 124 14.94 0.83 15.82
CA PRO A 124 15.56 1.56 16.93
C PRO A 124 14.54 2.20 17.88
N ILE A 125 13.38 2.60 17.37
CA ILE A 125 12.29 3.21 18.17
C ILE A 125 11.75 2.19 19.17
N ARG A 126 11.43 0.96 18.74
CA ARG A 126 10.99 -0.10 19.67
C ARG A 126 12.05 -0.44 20.72
N ARG A 127 13.33 -0.43 20.33
CA ARG A 127 14.44 -0.62 21.27
C ARG A 127 14.48 0.50 22.32
N ALA A 128 14.36 1.75 21.89
CA ALA A 128 14.33 2.91 22.78
C ALA A 128 13.15 2.86 23.77
N VAL A 129 11.96 2.42 23.33
CA VAL A 129 10.81 2.19 24.23
C VAL A 129 11.11 1.09 25.25
N ARG A 130 11.66 -0.05 24.80
CA ARG A 130 12.03 -1.18 25.68
C ARG A 130 13.10 -0.79 26.71
N GLU A 131 14.02 0.09 26.34
CA GLU A 131 15.09 0.60 27.21
C GLU A 131 14.63 1.73 28.13
N GLY A 132 13.39 2.24 27.97
CA GLY A 132 12.86 3.36 28.75
C GLY A 132 13.38 4.74 28.29
N LYS A 133 14.11 4.80 27.17
CA LYS A 133 14.61 6.05 26.56
C LYS A 133 13.48 6.84 25.87
N LEU A 134 12.41 6.16 25.47
CA LEU A 134 11.20 6.74 24.88
C LEU A 134 9.97 6.18 25.61
N LEU A 135 8.91 6.98 25.77
CA LEU A 135 7.64 6.50 26.29
C LEU A 135 6.82 5.81 25.18
N HIS A 136 6.11 4.73 25.52
CA HIS A 136 5.25 4.01 24.57
C HIS A 136 4.24 4.95 23.91
N LYS A 137 3.60 5.83 24.68
CA LYS A 137 2.62 6.81 24.16
C LYS A 137 3.18 7.76 23.10
N GLN A 138 4.49 8.04 23.10
CA GLN A 138 5.09 8.89 22.07
C GLN A 138 5.05 8.23 20.69
N THR A 139 4.96 6.89 20.62
CA THR A 139 4.83 6.16 19.36
C THR A 139 3.50 6.45 18.64
N ILE A 140 2.46 6.86 19.39
CA ILE A 140 1.17 7.26 18.83
C ILE A 140 1.34 8.54 18.00
N GLY A 141 1.97 9.57 18.58
CA GLY A 141 2.26 10.81 17.86
C GLY A 141 3.20 10.60 16.68
N MET A 142 4.18 9.69 16.80
CA MET A 142 5.05 9.32 15.68
C MET A 142 4.26 8.65 14.54
N TRP A 143 3.28 7.80 14.86
CA TRP A 143 2.42 7.17 13.86
C TRP A 143 1.55 8.20 13.13
N ASP A 144 0.98 9.16 13.87
CA ASP A 144 0.18 10.23 13.26
C ASP A 144 1.01 11.07 12.28
N GLN A 145 2.30 11.27 12.56
CA GLN A 145 3.22 11.95 11.65
C GLN A 145 3.60 11.08 10.45
N GLU A 146 3.87 9.79 10.64
CA GLU A 146 4.14 8.88 9.53
C GLU A 146 2.97 8.84 8.55
N CYS A 147 1.74 8.79 9.07
CA CYS A 147 0.54 8.84 8.25
C CYS A 147 0.33 10.17 7.52
N LYS A 148 0.98 11.27 7.94
CA LYS A 148 0.92 12.57 7.23
C LYS A 148 1.99 12.69 6.16
N ARG A 149 3.03 11.85 6.18
CA ARG A 149 4.16 11.90 5.24
C ARG A 149 3.73 11.70 3.79
N ARG A 150 2.67 10.91 3.57
CA ARG A 150 2.03 10.74 2.27
C ARG A 150 0.56 11.13 2.35
N PRO A 151 0.02 11.84 1.35
CA PRO A 151 -1.40 12.16 1.31
C PRO A 151 -2.25 10.89 1.24
N ASP A 152 -3.45 10.95 1.83
CA ASP A 152 -4.44 9.90 1.65
C ASP A 152 -5.04 10.02 0.24
N LEU A 153 -5.09 8.90 -0.49
CA LEU A 153 -5.76 8.82 -1.79
C LEU A 153 -7.27 8.68 -1.60
N PRO A 154 -8.09 9.40 -2.39
CA PRO A 154 -9.52 9.13 -2.49
C PRO A 154 -9.82 7.67 -2.86
N ASN A 155 -10.87 7.10 -2.28
CA ASN A 155 -11.36 5.75 -2.65
C ASN A 155 -12.10 5.74 -4.00
N LYS A 156 -12.43 6.92 -4.54
CA LYS A 156 -12.98 7.10 -5.88
C LYS A 156 -11.90 7.75 -6.73
N PHE A 157 -11.46 7.06 -7.76
CA PHE A 157 -10.38 7.49 -8.63
C PHE A 157 -10.66 7.09 -10.07
N ARG A 158 -10.03 7.81 -11.02
CA ARG A 158 -10.10 7.47 -12.44
C ARG A 158 -9.43 6.13 -12.67
N ASP A 159 -10.15 5.20 -13.29
CA ASP A 159 -9.63 3.87 -13.57
C ASP A 159 -8.49 3.92 -14.58
N THR A 160 -7.59 2.95 -14.51
CA THR A 160 -6.34 2.95 -15.28
C THR A 160 -6.56 2.91 -16.79
N LYS A 161 -7.71 2.39 -17.25
CA LYS A 161 -8.11 2.47 -18.66
C LYS A 161 -8.23 3.92 -19.18
N MET A 162 -8.76 4.83 -18.37
CA MET A 162 -8.88 6.25 -18.76
C MET A 162 -7.52 6.95 -18.70
N VAL A 163 -6.74 6.63 -17.68
CA VAL A 163 -5.41 7.17 -17.42
C VAL A 163 -4.43 6.82 -18.54
N VAL A 164 -4.53 5.59 -19.08
CA VAL A 164 -3.74 5.15 -20.25
C VAL A 164 -3.96 6.05 -21.45
N THR A 165 -5.21 6.42 -21.76
CA THR A 165 -5.52 7.34 -22.86
C THR A 165 -4.80 8.69 -22.68
N ASP A 166 -4.75 9.22 -21.45
CA ASP A 166 -4.06 10.48 -21.17
C ASP A 166 -2.54 10.36 -21.37
N PHE A 167 -1.94 9.21 -21.02
CA PHE A 167 -0.50 8.98 -21.25
C PHE A 167 -0.16 8.81 -22.72
N LEU A 168 -1.01 8.10 -23.49
CA LEU A 168 -0.86 7.98 -24.94
C LEU A 168 -0.90 9.36 -25.61
N GLN A 169 -1.80 10.25 -25.16
CA GLN A 169 -1.88 11.63 -25.65
C GLN A 169 -0.64 12.47 -25.30
N GLN A 170 0.06 12.15 -24.20
CA GLN A 170 1.33 12.77 -23.83
C GLN A 170 2.54 12.16 -24.56
N GLY A 171 2.33 11.11 -25.37
CA GLY A 171 3.37 10.47 -26.17
C GLY A 171 4.05 9.26 -25.52
N LEU A 172 3.47 8.67 -24.47
CA LEU A 172 3.93 7.36 -23.98
C LEU A 172 3.54 6.26 -24.98
N ASP A 173 4.49 5.48 -25.47
CA ASP A 173 4.20 4.25 -26.23
C ASP A 173 4.17 3.04 -25.29
N ILE A 174 2.96 2.68 -24.85
CA ILE A 174 2.70 1.57 -23.93
C ILE A 174 3.05 0.20 -24.53
N THR A 175 3.14 0.09 -25.86
CA THR A 175 3.39 -1.18 -26.54
C THR A 175 4.88 -1.51 -26.68
N GLN A 176 5.75 -0.51 -26.56
CA GLN A 176 7.19 -0.64 -26.83
C GLN A 176 8.07 -0.24 -25.65
N VAL A 177 7.54 0.52 -24.69
CA VAL A 177 8.32 1.07 -23.58
C VAL A 177 7.93 0.38 -22.29
N GLU A 178 8.92 -0.16 -21.58
CA GLU A 178 8.73 -0.60 -20.20
C GLU A 178 8.58 0.63 -19.28
N PHE A 179 7.56 0.60 -18.45
CA PHE A 179 7.31 1.65 -17.46
C PHE A 179 6.71 1.06 -16.19
N SER A 180 6.94 1.74 -15.08
CA SER A 180 6.19 1.50 -13.85
C SER A 180 5.01 2.45 -13.77
N LEU A 181 3.87 1.97 -13.28
CA LEU A 181 2.72 2.81 -13.00
C LEU A 181 2.53 2.93 -11.49
N SER A 182 2.43 4.15 -10.98
CA SER A 182 2.16 4.38 -9.56
C SER A 182 1.29 5.61 -9.35
N THR A 183 0.81 5.79 -8.13
CA THR A 183 0.16 7.03 -7.70
C THR A 183 1.12 7.85 -6.85
N GLY A 184 1.10 9.17 -7.01
CA GLY A 184 1.92 10.07 -6.20
C GLY A 184 1.48 11.51 -6.35
N GLN A 185 2.42 12.43 -6.09
CA GLN A 185 2.24 13.85 -6.36
C GLN A 185 2.99 14.24 -7.64
N SER A 186 2.32 14.96 -8.53
CA SER A 186 2.96 15.61 -9.67
C SER A 186 3.87 16.76 -9.23
N PRO A 187 4.72 17.31 -10.13
CA PRO A 187 5.51 18.51 -9.83
C PRO A 187 4.66 19.72 -9.38
N GLN A 188 3.38 19.75 -9.75
CA GLN A 188 2.41 20.77 -9.31
C GLN A 188 1.72 20.42 -7.99
N SER A 189 2.22 19.42 -7.25
CA SER A 189 1.68 18.92 -5.97
C SER A 189 0.25 18.37 -6.03
N GLN A 190 -0.23 18.02 -7.24
CA GLN A 190 -1.53 17.39 -7.42
C GLN A 190 -1.43 15.87 -7.28
N LEU A 191 -2.46 15.23 -6.75
CA LEU A 191 -2.53 13.77 -6.75
C LEU A 191 -2.69 13.26 -8.19
N SER A 192 -1.78 12.40 -8.60
CA SER A 192 -1.70 11.94 -9.98
C SER A 192 -1.36 10.46 -10.08
N TRP A 193 -1.83 9.84 -11.15
CA TRP A 193 -1.20 8.67 -11.73
C TRP A 193 0.09 9.10 -12.42
N ILE A 194 1.15 8.32 -12.21
CA ILE A 194 2.51 8.57 -12.68
C ILE A 194 2.98 7.33 -13.43
N ALA A 195 3.12 7.44 -14.74
CA ALA A 195 3.83 6.45 -15.53
C ALA A 195 5.29 6.90 -15.66
N GLN A 196 6.20 6.11 -15.11
CA GLN A 196 7.63 6.40 -15.09
C GLN A 196 8.36 5.44 -16.02
N THR A 197 8.93 5.96 -17.10
CA THR A 197 9.90 5.28 -17.96
C THR A 197 11.32 5.55 -17.43
N ARG A 198 12.34 5.05 -18.13
CA ARG A 198 13.74 5.35 -17.79
C ARG A 198 14.07 6.85 -17.84
N ASP A 199 13.48 7.56 -18.81
CA ASP A 199 13.91 8.91 -19.17
C ASP A 199 12.84 9.97 -18.90
N THR A 200 11.58 9.59 -18.70
CA THR A 200 10.46 10.52 -18.63
C THR A 200 9.37 10.04 -17.68
N ALA A 201 8.70 11.00 -17.05
CA ALA A 201 7.52 10.78 -16.22
C ALA A 201 6.31 11.43 -16.86
N TYR A 202 5.22 10.68 -16.98
CA TYR A 202 3.94 11.13 -17.51
C TYR A 202 2.94 11.20 -16.37
N TYR A 203 2.06 12.20 -16.40
CA TYR A 203 1.17 12.49 -15.28
C TYR A 203 -0.28 12.57 -15.77
N SER A 204 -1.19 11.94 -15.04
CA SER A 204 -2.64 12.08 -15.26
C SER A 204 -3.32 12.32 -13.91
N ALA A 205 -4.39 13.10 -13.91
CA ALA A 205 -5.15 13.39 -12.70
C ALA A 205 -5.67 12.11 -12.05
N PHE A 206 -5.55 12.01 -10.72
CA PHE A 206 -6.02 10.85 -9.98
C PHE A 206 -7.56 10.75 -9.92
N ALA A 207 -8.25 11.90 -9.83
CA ALA A 207 -9.71 12.02 -9.78
C ALA A 207 -10.17 13.08 -10.77
#